data_AF-A0A7J2YND7-F1
#
_entry.id   AF-A0A7J2YND7-F1
#
_cell.length_a   1.000
_cell.length_b   1.000
_cell.length_c   1.000
_cell.angle_alpha   90.00
_cell.angle_beta   90.00
_cell.angle_gamma   90.00
#
_symmetry.space_group_name_H-M   'P 1'
#
loop_
_entity.id
_entity.type
_entity.pdbx_description
1 polymer ?
#
loop_
_entity_poly.entity_id
_entity_poly.type
_entity_poly.pdbx_seq_one_letter_code
_entity_poly.pdbx_strand_id
1 'polypeptide(L)' 'MSWKDLVCLSVIILGIVLFLYASNYYNATVGWAGVYLMIGGFFAEIALQVYETLIKKKETNQKL' A
#
# COMPACT_ATOMS: atom_id res chain seq x y z
N MET A 1 2.90 -15.10 2.85
CA MET A 1 2.81 -13.64 2.74
C MET A 1 4.15 -13.14 2.24
N SER A 2 4.19 -12.54 1.05
CA SER A 2 5.43 -11.95 0.53
C SER A 2 5.84 -10.80 1.46
N TRP A 3 7.15 -10.57 1.66
CA TRP A 3 7.63 -9.45 2.50
C TRP A 3 7.05 -8.10 2.05
N LYS A 4 6.72 -7.98 0.77
CA LYS A 4 6.05 -6.82 0.14
C LYS A 4 4.62 -6.62 0.64
N ASP A 5 3.90 -7.71 0.88
CA ASP A 5 2.53 -7.74 1.39
C ASP A 5 2.50 -7.26 2.85
N LEU A 6 3.47 -7.70 3.65
CA LEU A 6 3.70 -7.23 5.02
C LEU A 6 4.01 -5.72 5.05
N VAL A 7 4.86 -5.23 4.14
CA VAL A 7 5.18 -3.80 4.01
C VAL A 7 3.92 -3.01 3.65
N CYS A 8 3.12 -3.48 2.69
CA CYS A 8 1.87 -2.83 2.31
C CYS A 8 0.90 -2.69 3.50
N LEU A 9 0.72 -3.79 4.23
CA LEU A 9 -0.13 -3.81 5.42
C LEU A 9 0.39 -2.86 6.51
N SER A 10 1.71 -2.78 6.69
CA SER A 10 2.32 -1.83 7.64
C SER A 10 2.09 -0.36 7.25
N VAL A 11 2.08 -0.06 5.95
CA VAL A 11 1.81 1.30 5.43
C VAL A 11 0.35 1.70 5.68
N ILE A 12 -0.59 0.77 5.51
CA ILE A 12 -2.01 1.01 5.83
C ILE A 12 -2.19 1.26 7.34
N ILE A 13 -1.57 0.44 8.19
CA ILE A 13 -1.60 0.64 9.65
C ILE A 13 -1.01 1.99 10.04
N LEU A 14 0.12 2.39 9.45
CA LEU A 14 0.71 3.72 9.67
C LEU A 14 -0.25 4.84 9.26
N GLY A 15 -0.94 4.71 8.13
CA GLY A 15 -1.96 5.66 7.70
C GLY A 15 -3.10 5.82 8.71
N ILE A 16 -3.58 4.71 9.29
CA ILE A 16 -4.60 4.72 10.35
C ILE A 16 -4.09 5.44 11.60
N VAL A 17 -2.86 5.15 12.05
CA VAL A 17 -2.25 5.80 13.21
C VAL A 17 -2.07 7.29 12.99
N LEU A 18 -1.59 7.71 11.81
CA LEU A 18 -1.45 9.11 11.43
C LEU A 18 -2.81 9.83 11.39
N PHE A 19 -3.85 9.18 10.89
CA PHE A 19 -5.21 9.74 10.86
C PHE A 19 -5.78 9.94 12.29
N LEU A 20 -5.61 8.95 13.16
CA LEU A 20 -6.02 9.02 14.57
C LEU A 20 -5.23 10.11 15.33
N TYR A 21 -3.92 10.16 15.13
CA TYR A 21 -3.06 11.20 15.70
C TYR A 21 -3.52 12.59 15.26
N ALA A 22 -3.73 12.77 13.96
CA ALA A 22 -4.21 14.04 13.42
C ALA A 22 -5.56 14.48 13.99
N SER A 23 -6.48 13.52 14.15
CA SER A 23 -7.80 13.76 14.74
C SER A 23 -7.69 14.20 16.19
N ASN A 24 -6.75 13.62 16.93
CA ASN A 24 -6.46 13.99 18.32
C ASN A 24 -5.85 15.40 18.45
N TYR A 25 -5.02 15.81 17.49
CA TYR A 25 -4.38 17.14 17.48
C TYR A 25 -5.14 18.18 16.64
N TYR A 26 -6.35 17.85 16.16
CA TYR A 26 -7.17 18.68 15.27
C TYR A 26 -6.39 19.23 14.05
N ASN A 27 -5.37 18.50 13.59
CA ASN A 27 -4.52 18.92 12.48
C ASN A 27 -5.01 18.27 11.18
N ALA A 28 -5.80 19.01 10.41
CA ALA A 28 -6.37 18.54 9.15
C ALA A 28 -5.30 18.06 8.15
N THR A 29 -4.16 18.74 8.05
CA THR A 29 -3.09 18.40 7.10
C THR A 29 -2.55 17.00 7.35
N VAL A 30 -2.28 16.66 8.62
CA VAL A 30 -1.78 15.33 9.00
C VAL A 30 -2.86 14.27 8.81
N GLY A 31 -4.13 14.61 9.01
CA GLY A 31 -5.25 13.69 8.84
C GLY A 31 -5.43 13.28 7.38
N TRP A 32 -5.47 14.27 6.49
CA TRP A 32 -5.51 14.02 5.04
C TRP A 32 -4.27 13.27 4.55
N ALA A 33 -3.08 13.56 5.09
CA ALA A 33 -1.87 12.80 4.77
C ALA A 33 -2.01 11.31 5.14
N GLY A 34 -2.60 10.99 6.30
CA GLY A 34 -2.93 9.61 6.68
C GLY A 34 -3.91 8.91 5.72
N VAL A 35 -4.92 9.64 5.24
CA VAL A 35 -5.89 9.14 4.25
C VAL A 35 -5.21 8.84 2.92
N TYR A 36 -4.36 9.74 2.41
CA TYR A 36 -3.60 9.49 1.18
C TYR A 36 -2.64 8.32 1.33
N LEU A 37 -2.06 8.12 2.51
CA LEU A 37 -1.22 6.96 2.83
C LEU A 37 -2.00 5.64 2.77
N MET A 38 -3.23 5.62 3.32
CA MET A 38 -4.10 4.43 3.23
C MET A 38 -4.50 4.11 1.78
N ILE A 39 -4.95 5.12 1.02
CA ILE A 39 -5.34 4.93 -0.38
C ILE A 39 -4.14 4.52 -1.22
N GLY A 40 -2.99 5.19 -1.04
CA GLY A 40 -1.75 4.88 -1.76
C GLY A 40 -1.23 3.47 -1.45
N GLY A 41 -1.29 3.04 -0.19
CA GLY A 41 -0.95 1.66 0.21
C GLY A 41 -1.81 0.63 -0.52
N PHE A 42 -3.13 0.83 -0.53
CA PHE A 42 -4.05 -0.07 -1.23
C PHE A 42 -3.77 -0.15 -2.74
N PHE A 43 -3.54 0.99 -3.40
CA PHE A 43 -3.17 1.01 -4.82
C PHE A 43 -1.81 0.34 -5.10
N ALA A 44 -0.83 0.54 -4.20
CA ALA A 44 0.47 -0.11 -4.32
C ALA A 44 0.36 -1.63 -4.24
N GLU A 45 -0.52 -2.16 -3.39
CA GLU A 45 -0.79 -3.61 -3.31
C GLU A 45 -1.29 -4.17 -4.63
N ILE A 46 -2.31 -3.52 -5.21
CA ILE A 46 -2.90 -3.93 -6.48
C ILE A 46 -1.85 -3.85 -7.60
N ALA A 47 -1.10 -2.76 -7.68
CA ALA A 47 -0.05 -2.60 -8.67
C ALA A 47 1.02 -3.69 -8.55
N LEU A 48 1.37 -4.09 -7.32
CA LEU A 48 2.37 -5.10 -7.03
C LEU A 48 1.88 -6.51 -7.39
N GLN A 49 0.63 -6.85 -7.09
CA GLN A 49 0.00 -8.10 -7.52
C GLN A 49 -0.09 -8.21 -9.05
N VAL A 50 -0.46 -7.11 -9.72
CA VAL A 50 -0.50 -7.04 -11.19
C VAL A 50 0.90 -7.20 -11.76
N TYR A 51 1.90 -6.51 -11.20
CA TYR A 51 3.29 -6.61 -11.66
C TYR A 51 3.86 -8.03 -11.50
N GLU A 52 3.63 -8.68 -10.37
CA GLU A 52 4.06 -10.07 -10.16
C GLU A 52 3.36 -11.04 -11.12
N THR A 53 2.07 -10.82 -11.40
CA THR A 53 1.32 -11.61 -12.39
C THR A 53 1.87 -11.42 -13.79
N LEU A 54 2.19 -10.19 -14.19
CA LEU A 54 2.77 -9.87 -15.49
C LEU A 54 4.18 -10.45 -15.65
N ILE A 55 5.03 -10.35 -14.62
CA ILE A 55 6.37 -10.97 -14.62
C ILE A 55 6.27 -12.48 -14.78
N LYS A 56 5.43 -13.15 -13.98
CA LYS A 56 5.26 -14.61 -14.06
C LYS A 56 4.79 -15.03 -15.46
N LYS A 57 3.84 -14.28 -16.03
CA LYS A 57 3.32 -14.54 -17.39
C LYS A 57 4.39 -14.39 -18.46
N LYS A 58 5.30 -13.42 -18.31
CA LYS A 58 6.42 -13.18 -19.22
C LYS A 58 7.44 -14.32 -19.15
N GLU A 59 7.74 -14.81 -17.95
CA GLU A 59 8.68 -15.92 -17.73
C GLU A 59 8.15 -17.25 -18.30
N THR A 60 6.83 -17.49 -18.20
CA THR A 60 6.19 -18.67 -18.81
C THR A 60 6.17 -18.61 -20.34
N ASN A 61 5.95 -17.43 -20.95
CA ASN A 61 5.95 -17.28 -22.42
C ASN A 61 7.34 -17.39 -23.04
N GLN A 62 8.42 -17.16 -22.27
CA GLN A 62 9.79 -17.24 -22.79
C GLN A 62 10.37 -18.67 -22.74
N LYS A 63 9.70 -19.61 -22.06
CA LYS A 63 10.08 -21.03 -21.95
C LYS A 63 9.31 -21.95 -22.91
N LEU A 64 8.41 -21.39 -23.73
CA LEU A 64 7.60 -22.10 -24.72
C LEU A 64 8.13 -21.81 -26.13
#